data_AF-A0A954LL34-F1
#
_entry.id   AF-A0A954LL34-F1
#
_cell.length_a   1.000
_cell.length_b   1.000
_cell.length_c   1.000
_cell.angle_alpha   90.00
_cell.angle_beta   90.00
_cell.angle_gamma   90.00
#
_symmetry.space_group_name_H-M   'P 1'
#
loop_
_entity.id
_entity.type
_entity.pdbx_description
1 polymer ?
#
loop_
_entity_poly.entity_id
_entity_poly.type
_entity_poly.pdbx_seq_one_letter_code
_entity_poly.pdbx_strand_id
1 'polypeptide(L)'
;MSRSQNQQAIQLLMTNPLPSVDAALKLLCDRWGGTLASETRFQIETRLEQDLVEYSCYPDVVEFFRILEQRGHRSALISNLSSPYIRAIEKLGLHQLVDRVFYSCDVGAIKPDPAIFEYAL
;
A
#
# COMPACT_ATOMS: atom_id res chain seq x y z
N MET A 1 5.37 0.82 22.89
CA MET A 1 6.38 1.09 21.84
C MET A 1 6.78 2.57 21.90
N SER A 2 8.06 2.88 21.65
CA SER A 2 8.51 4.27 21.53
C SER A 2 8.05 4.88 20.21
N ARG A 3 7.98 6.22 20.11
CA ARG A 3 7.65 6.91 18.84
C ARG A 3 8.58 6.50 17.69
N SER A 4 9.86 6.23 18.00
CA SER A 4 10.85 5.74 17.04
C SER A 4 10.54 4.32 16.53
N GLN A 5 10.13 3.41 17.42
CA GLN A 5 9.72 2.05 17.02
C GLN A 5 8.50 2.06 16.12
N ASN A 6 7.50 2.90 16.40
CA ASN A 6 6.31 3.00 15.56
C ASN A 6 6.65 3.47 14.14
N GLN A 7 7.52 4.48 14.01
CA GLN A 7 7.96 4.97 12.70
C GLN A 7 8.72 3.91 11.92
N GLN A 8 9.59 3.14 12.59
CA GLN A 8 10.30 2.01 11.97
C GLN A 8 9.35 0.89 11.55
N ALA A 9 8.32 0.59 12.36
CA ALA A 9 7.32 -0.42 12.00
C ALA A 9 6.54 -0.01 10.75
N ILE A 10 6.07 1.25 10.68
CA ILE A 10 5.42 1.79 9.48
C ILE A 10 6.33 1.68 8.27
N GLN A 11 7.60 2.08 8.40
CA GLN A 11 8.57 1.96 7.30
C GLN A 11 8.63 0.51 6.79
N LEU A 12 8.80 -0.46 7.68
CA LEU A 12 8.89 -1.88 7.30
C LEU A 12 7.63 -2.37 6.58
N LEU A 13 6.44 -2.02 7.08
CA LEU A 13 5.18 -2.40 6.43
C LEU A 13 5.01 -1.77 5.05
N MET A 14 5.58 -0.59 4.85
CA MET A 14 5.46 0.19 3.62
C MET A 14 6.56 -0.11 2.60
N THR A 15 7.60 -0.89 2.96
CA THR A 15 8.73 -1.22 2.07
C THR A 15 9.00 -2.72 1.96
N ASN A 16 8.07 -3.57 2.41
CA ASN A 16 8.18 -5.02 2.26
C ASN A 16 6.86 -5.60 1.75
N PRO A 17 6.89 -6.57 0.82
CA PRO A 17 5.70 -7.25 0.35
C PRO A 17 5.23 -8.26 1.40
N LEU A 18 4.19 -7.89 2.15
CA LEU A 18 3.66 -8.65 3.29
C LEU A 18 2.21 -9.06 3.01
N PRO A 19 1.97 -10.25 2.43
CA PRO A 19 0.66 -10.62 1.89
C PRO A 19 -0.43 -10.87 2.93
N SER A 20 -0.08 -10.93 4.22
CA SER A 20 -1.02 -11.19 5.30
C SER A 20 -0.63 -10.48 6.59
N VAL A 21 -1.60 -10.36 7.50
CA VAL A 21 -1.37 -9.89 8.88
C VAL A 21 -0.34 -10.80 9.57
N ASP A 22 -0.37 -12.11 9.33
CA ASP A 22 0.61 -13.03 9.91
C ASP A 22 2.04 -12.78 9.41
N ALA A 23 2.22 -12.48 8.13
CA ALA A 23 3.53 -12.14 7.59
C ALA A 23 4.06 -10.84 8.22
N ALA A 24 3.20 -9.84 8.37
CA ALA A 24 3.53 -8.59 9.04
C ALA A 24 3.88 -8.81 10.51
N LEU A 25 3.05 -9.52 11.27
CA LEU A 25 3.28 -9.83 12.67
C LEU A 25 4.59 -10.60 12.86
N LYS A 26 4.83 -11.62 12.02
CA LYS A 26 6.10 -12.36 12.05
C LYS A 26 7.30 -11.43 11.89
N LEU A 27 7.28 -10.55 10.89
CA LEU A 27 8.37 -9.62 10.64
C LEU A 27 8.60 -8.66 11.83
N LEU A 28 7.52 -8.12 12.40
CA LEU A 28 7.61 -7.20 13.54
C LEU A 28 8.09 -7.91 14.82
N CYS A 29 7.60 -9.12 15.08
CA CYS A 29 8.01 -9.97 16.21
C CYS A 29 9.47 -10.43 16.08
N ASP A 30 9.92 -10.82 14.87
CA ASP A 30 11.32 -11.18 14.63
C ASP A 30 12.25 -9.97 14.87
N ARG A 31 11.78 -8.74 14.62
CA ARG A 31 12.56 -7.50 14.78
C ARG A 31 12.65 -7.00 16.22
N TRP A 32 11.54 -7.02 16.96
CA TRP A 32 11.45 -6.39 18.29
C TRP A 32 11.10 -7.37 19.43
N GLY A 33 10.92 -8.65 19.11
CA GLY A 33 10.42 -9.64 20.05
C GLY A 33 8.93 -9.49 20.35
N GLY A 34 8.41 -10.46 21.11
CA GLY A 34 7.02 -10.48 21.56
C GLY A 34 6.13 -11.41 20.75
N THR A 35 4.94 -11.65 21.30
CA THR A 35 3.90 -12.48 20.70
C THR A 35 2.60 -11.72 20.73
N LEU A 36 1.81 -11.84 19.67
CA LEU A 36 0.47 -11.26 19.64
C LEU A 36 -0.56 -12.30 20.11
N ALA A 37 -1.49 -11.90 20.96
CA ALA A 37 -2.63 -12.74 21.30
C ALA A 37 -3.54 -12.93 20.08
N SER A 38 -4.13 -14.12 19.92
CA SER A 38 -5.02 -14.43 18.79
C SER A 38 -6.21 -13.47 18.67
N GLU A 39 -6.72 -12.98 19.80
CA GLU A 39 -7.81 -11.98 19.83
C GLU A 39 -7.38 -10.66 19.18
N THR A 40 -6.18 -10.15 19.51
CA THR A 40 -5.65 -8.92 18.92
C THR A 40 -5.40 -9.10 17.43
N ARG A 41 -4.96 -10.29 16.99
CA ARG A 41 -4.77 -10.62 15.56
C ARG A 41 -6.10 -10.49 14.82
N PHE A 42 -7.16 -11.11 15.35
CA PHE A 42 -8.49 -11.08 14.77
C PHE A 42 -9.05 -9.64 14.70
N GLN A 43 -8.82 -8.82 15.72
CA GLN A 43 -9.21 -7.41 15.72
C GLN A 43 -8.50 -6.59 14.62
N ILE A 44 -7.20 -6.84 14.40
CA ILE A 44 -6.43 -6.19 13.33
C ILE A 44 -6.99 -6.58 11.95
N GLU A 45 -7.22 -7.87 11.72
CA GLU A 45 -7.79 -8.37 10.46
C GLU A 45 -9.18 -7.77 10.21
N THR A 46 -10.03 -7.76 11.23
CA THR A 46 -11.39 -7.21 11.14
C THR A 46 -11.36 -5.73 10.76
N ARG A 47 -10.52 -4.94 11.43
CA ARG A 47 -10.38 -3.51 11.14
C ARG A 47 -9.81 -3.27 9.75
N LEU A 48 -8.83 -4.07 9.32
CA LEU A 48 -8.28 -3.98 7.98
C LEU A 48 -9.35 -4.25 6.91
N GLU A 49 -10.18 -5.29 7.06
CA GLU A 49 -11.25 -5.56 6.09
C GLU A 49 -12.31 -4.43 6.05
N GLN A 50 -12.58 -3.79 7.19
CA GLN A 50 -13.45 -2.61 7.25
C GLN A 50 -12.83 -1.43 6.48
N ASP A 51 -11.57 -1.09 6.76
CA ASP A 51 -10.87 0.00 6.08
C ASP A 51 -10.85 -0.22 4.55
N LEU A 52 -10.64 -1.46 4.10
CA LEU A 52 -10.53 -1.81 2.68
C LEU A 52 -11.79 -1.56 1.85
N VAL A 53 -12.98 -1.48 2.47
CA VAL A 53 -14.24 -1.21 1.78
C VAL A 53 -14.68 0.26 1.84
N GLU A 54 -13.97 1.10 2.59
CA GLU A 54 -14.30 2.53 2.73
C GLU A 54 -13.76 3.39 1.58
N TYR A 55 -12.85 2.86 0.77
CA TYR A 55 -12.26 3.61 -0.34
C TYR A 55 -13.20 3.70 -1.54
N SER A 56 -13.26 4.90 -2.13
CA SER A 56 -13.93 5.16 -3.41
C SER A 56 -13.08 6.12 -4.25
N CYS A 57 -13.21 6.02 -5.58
CA CYS A 57 -12.63 6.99 -6.49
C CYS A 57 -13.51 8.25 -6.56
N TYR A 58 -12.90 9.42 -6.70
CA TYR A 58 -13.66 10.61 -7.05
C TYR A 58 -14.31 10.43 -8.44
N PRO A 59 -15.54 10.95 -8.65
CA PRO A 59 -16.31 10.68 -9.86
C PRO A 59 -15.61 11.08 -11.17
N ASP A 60 -14.71 12.07 -11.11
CA ASP A 60 -13.99 12.65 -12.24
C ASP A 60 -12.68 11.94 -12.57
N VAL A 61 -12.19 11.04 -11.72
CA VAL A 61 -10.90 10.34 -11.91
C VAL A 61 -10.88 9.52 -13.19
N VAL A 62 -11.95 8.77 -13.47
CA VAL A 62 -12.05 7.92 -14.67
C VAL A 62 -12.01 8.78 -15.94
N GLU A 63 -12.78 9.86 -15.94
CA GLU A 63 -12.86 10.78 -17.07
C GLU A 63 -11.52 11.49 -17.30
N PHE A 64 -10.83 11.88 -16.22
CA PHE A 64 -9.51 12.48 -16.29
C PHE A 64 -8.49 11.56 -16.99
N PHE A 65 -8.37 10.30 -16.57
CA PHE A 65 -7.43 9.36 -17.19
C PHE A 65 -7.78 9.03 -18.65
N ARG A 66 -9.07 8.92 -18.97
CA ARG A 66 -9.54 8.75 -20.35
C ARG A 66 -9.12 9.92 -21.25
N ILE A 67 -9.23 11.16 -20.75
CA ILE A 67 -8.80 12.36 -21.48
C ILE A 67 -7.27 12.37 -21.67
N LEU A 68 -6.50 11.95 -20.68
CA LEU A 68 -5.03 11.86 -20.80
C LEU A 68 -4.62 10.85 -21.87
N GLU A 69 -5.23 9.67 -21.87
CA GLU A 69 -5.00 8.62 -22.86
C GLU A 69 -5.34 9.13 -24.29
N GLN A 70 -6.49 9.77 -24.47
CA GLN A 70 -6.91 10.34 -25.77
C GLN A 70 -5.96 11.42 -26.29
N ARG A 71 -5.22 12.10 -25.41
CA ARG A 71 -4.20 13.08 -25.77
C ARG A 71 -2.82 12.47 -26.01
N GLY A 72 -2.69 11.14 -25.92
CA GLY A 72 -1.44 10.42 -26.11
C GLY A 72 -0.48 10.51 -24.93
N HIS A 73 -0.97 10.84 -23.73
CA HIS A 73 -0.14 10.82 -22.53
C HIS A 73 -0.13 9.43 -21.88
N ARG A 74 1.06 8.96 -21.49
CA ARG A 74 1.21 7.81 -20.59
C ARG A 74 1.11 8.27 -19.14
N SER A 75 0.57 7.42 -18.29
CA SER A 75 0.31 7.68 -16.88
C SER A 75 0.77 6.52 -16.01
N ALA A 76 1.15 6.83 -14.76
CA ALA A 76 1.48 5.82 -13.77
C ALA A 76 0.99 6.23 -12.39
N LEU A 77 0.61 5.24 -11.58
CA LEU A 77 0.29 5.41 -10.15
C LEU A 77 1.49 5.03 -9.30
N ILE A 78 1.97 5.96 -8.47
CA ILE A 78 3.03 5.69 -7.48
C ILE A 78 2.46 5.95 -6.08
N SER A 79 2.27 4.89 -5.28
CA SER A 79 1.64 4.99 -3.96
C SER A 79 2.56 4.48 -2.85
N ASN A 80 2.67 5.27 -1.77
CA ASN A 80 3.14 4.73 -0.51
C ASN A 80 1.99 3.85 0.00
N LEU A 81 2.14 2.53 -0.07
CA LEU A 81 1.07 1.58 0.22
C LEU A 81 1.66 0.29 0.81
N SER A 82 1.04 -0.22 1.88
CA SER A 82 1.34 -1.57 2.38
C SER A 82 0.50 -2.61 1.65
N SER A 83 1.01 -3.84 1.56
CA SER A 83 0.46 -4.87 0.66
C SER A 83 -1.03 -5.17 0.83
N PRO A 84 -1.63 -5.18 2.04
CA PRO A 84 -3.05 -5.47 2.17
C PRO A 84 -3.96 -4.49 1.42
N TYR A 85 -3.55 -3.23 1.27
CA TYR A 85 -4.33 -2.20 0.60
C TYR A 85 -4.26 -2.25 -0.93
N ILE A 86 -3.38 -3.08 -1.51
CA ILE A 86 -3.33 -3.30 -2.96
C ILE A 86 -4.71 -3.77 -3.47
N ARG A 87 -5.40 -4.63 -2.72
CA ARG A 87 -6.73 -5.12 -3.11
C ARG A 87 -7.78 -4.01 -3.19
N ALA A 88 -7.64 -2.94 -2.41
CA ALA A 88 -8.55 -1.80 -2.50
C ALA A 88 -8.34 -1.08 -3.84
N ILE A 89 -7.09 -0.89 -4.25
CA ILE A 89 -6.74 -0.30 -5.55
C ILE A 89 -7.26 -1.16 -6.72
N GLU A 90 -7.13 -2.49 -6.61
CA GLU A 90 -7.66 -3.45 -7.60
C GLU A 90 -9.19 -3.37 -7.71
N LYS A 91 -9.91 -3.39 -6.57
CA LYS A 91 -11.38 -3.27 -6.53
C LYS A 91 -11.89 -1.96 -7.13
N LEU A 92 -11.12 -0.88 -6.98
CA LEU A 92 -11.43 0.43 -7.56
C LEU A 92 -11.17 0.51 -9.06
N GLY A 93 -10.61 -0.53 -9.67
CA GLY A 93 -10.30 -0.59 -11.09
C GLY A 93 -9.16 0.32 -11.53
N LEU A 94 -8.37 0.86 -10.59
CA LEU A 94 -7.33 1.84 -10.89
C LEU A 94 -6.19 1.25 -11.74
N HIS A 95 -5.95 -0.06 -11.64
CA HIS A 95 -4.99 -0.78 -12.50
C HIS A 95 -5.34 -0.72 -13.98
N GLN A 96 -6.62 -0.53 -14.31
CA GLN A 96 -7.07 -0.42 -15.71
C GLN A 96 -7.11 1.03 -16.20
N LEU A 97 -6.95 2.02 -15.31
CA LEU A 97 -6.99 3.44 -15.67
C LEU A 97 -5.61 4.04 -16.00
N VAL A 98 -4.52 3.36 -15.62
CA VAL A 98 -3.15 3.85 -15.80
C VAL A 98 -2.27 2.79 -16.45
N ASP A 99 -1.22 3.21 -17.15
CA ASP A 99 -0.34 2.27 -17.86
C ASP A 99 0.52 1.42 -16.91
N ARG A 100 0.87 1.97 -15.75
CA ARG A 100 1.72 1.30 -14.74
C ARG A 100 1.32 1.67 -13.32
N VAL A 101 1.55 0.75 -12.40
CA VAL A 101 1.31 0.95 -10.97
C VAL A 101 2.52 0.49 -10.18
N PHE A 102 2.92 1.31 -9.21
CA PHE A 102 4.07 1.10 -8.36
C PHE A 102 3.67 1.32 -6.90
N TYR A 103 3.94 0.33 -6.07
CA TYR A 103 3.67 0.38 -4.64
C TYR A 103 4.98 0.37 -3.85
N SER A 104 5.07 1.22 -2.83
CA SER A 104 6.29 1.29 -2.01
C SER A 104 6.65 -0.06 -1.37
N CYS A 105 5.65 -0.88 -1.02
CA CYS A 105 5.89 -2.19 -0.42
C CYS A 105 6.58 -3.17 -1.38
N ASP A 106 6.37 -3.02 -2.69
CA ASP A 106 7.03 -3.83 -3.72
C ASP A 106 8.38 -3.22 -4.13
N VAL A 107 8.47 -1.89 -4.19
CA VAL A 107 9.68 -1.17 -4.62
C VAL A 107 10.75 -1.11 -3.52
N GLY A 108 10.35 -1.15 -2.25
CA GLY A 108 11.26 -1.05 -1.11
C GLY A 108 11.66 0.39 -0.72
N ALA A 109 11.09 1.39 -1.37
CA ALA A 109 11.30 2.81 -1.09
C ALA A 109 9.97 3.56 -0.97
N ILE A 110 9.90 4.57 -0.11
CA ILE A 110 8.71 5.42 0.08
C ILE A 110 8.98 6.84 -0.42
N LYS A 111 7.98 7.49 -1.01
CA LYS A 111 8.03 8.95 -1.25
C LYS A 111 8.28 9.66 0.09
N PRO A 112 9.15 10.70 0.14
CA PRO A 112 9.77 11.41 -0.99
C PRO A 112 11.16 10.88 -1.41
N ASP A 113 11.56 9.67 -1.03
CA ASP A 113 12.83 9.07 -1.47
C ASP A 113 12.90 9.03 -3.02
N PRO A 114 13.97 9.55 -3.65
CA PRO A 114 14.12 9.53 -5.10
C PRO A 114 14.03 8.13 -5.72
N ALA A 115 14.45 7.08 -4.99
CA ALA A 115 14.52 5.72 -5.52
C ALA A 115 13.17 5.20 -6.04
N ILE A 116 12.04 5.59 -5.44
CA ILE A 116 10.72 5.16 -5.93
C ILE A 116 10.34 5.85 -7.24
N PHE A 117 10.81 7.07 -7.48
CA PHE A 117 10.58 7.79 -8.73
C PHE A 117 11.50 7.27 -9.83
N GLU A 118 12.76 7.00 -9.51
CA GLU A 118 13.73 6.40 -10.43
C GLU A 118 13.29 5.00 -10.90
N TYR A 119 12.72 4.19 -10.01
CA TYR A 119 12.15 2.89 -10.37
C TYR A 119 10.97 2.98 -11.36
N ALA A 120 10.24 4.09 -11.35
CA ALA A 120 9.02 4.26 -12.13
C ALA A 120 9.24 4.83 -13.56
N LEU A 121 10.46 5.32 -13.87
CA LEU A 121 10.84 5.91 -15.16
C LEU A 121 11.30 4.84 -16.16
#